data_AF-A0A6I3D865-F1
#
_entry.id   AF-A0A6I3D865-F1
#
_cell.length_a   1.000
_cell.length_b   1.000
_cell.length_c   1.000
_cell.angle_alpha   90.00
_cell.angle_beta   90.00
_cell.angle_gamma   90.00
#
_symmetry.space_group_name_H-M   'P 1'
#
loop_
_entity.id
_entity.type
_entity.pdbx_description
1 polymer ?
#
loop_
_entity_poly.entity_id
_entity_poly.type
_entity_poly.pdbx_seq_one_letter_code
_entity_poly.pdbx_strand_id
1 'polypeptide(L)'
;MKLRRFRHLSKRFFVALWPAAPSPQDLEWAESFLWEGERGLFATLPNHDRRHLIGVARRVDALLGDLSEERWIAAALLHDVGKAQSGLGPIRRAFA
;
A
#
# COMPACT_ATOMS: atom_id res chain seq x y z
N MET A 1 14.68 -26.62 -6.98
CA MET A 1 14.32 -25.60 -5.96
C MET A 1 14.46 -24.13 -6.39
N LYS A 2 15.36 -23.73 -7.31
CA LYS A 2 15.55 -22.30 -7.71
C LYS A 2 14.42 -21.70 -8.56
N LEU A 3 13.77 -22.49 -9.42
CA LEU A 3 12.79 -22.00 -10.40
C LEU A 3 11.49 -21.43 -9.78
N ARG A 4 11.02 -22.02 -8.67
CA ARG A 4 9.82 -21.53 -7.94
C ARG A 4 10.08 -20.19 -7.27
N ARG A 5 11.28 -19.98 -6.71
CA ARG A 5 11.68 -18.73 -6.07
C ARG A 5 11.82 -17.60 -7.10
N PHE A 6 12.46 -17.88 -8.23
CA PHE A 6 12.61 -16.91 -9.32
C PHE A 6 11.25 -16.50 -9.89
N ARG A 7 10.37 -17.46 -10.20
CA ARG A 7 8.99 -17.17 -10.62
C ARG A 7 8.19 -16.38 -9.60
N HIS A 8 8.37 -16.67 -8.30
CA HIS A 8 7.70 -15.92 -7.23
C HIS A 8 8.21 -14.48 -7.13
N LEU A 9 9.52 -14.26 -7.23
CA LEU A 9 10.13 -12.94 -7.21
C LEU A 9 9.78 -12.13 -8.47
N SER A 10 9.83 -12.74 -9.66
CA SER A 10 9.41 -12.11 -10.92
C SER A 10 7.93 -11.75 -10.89
N LYS A 11 7.05 -12.64 -10.39
CA LYS A 11 5.62 -12.33 -10.23
C LYS A 11 5.41 -11.17 -9.27
N ARG A 12 6.12 -11.13 -8.13
CA ARG A 12 6.09 -9.98 -7.20
C ARG A 12 6.57 -8.70 -7.88
N PHE A 13 7.63 -8.76 -8.69
CA PHE A 13 8.18 -7.63 -9.42
C PHE A 13 7.21 -7.08 -10.47
N PHE A 14 6.60 -7.95 -11.29
CA PHE A 14 5.62 -7.52 -12.30
C PHE A 14 4.27 -7.10 -11.68
N VAL A 15 3.88 -7.66 -10.53
CA VAL A 15 2.75 -7.16 -9.73
C VAL A 15 3.05 -5.79 -9.13
N ALA A 16 4.29 -5.54 -8.68
CA ALA A 16 4.71 -4.24 -8.19
C ALA A 16 4.80 -3.18 -9.31
N LEU A 17 5.12 -3.60 -10.54
CA LEU A 17 5.13 -2.74 -11.72
C LEU A 17 3.76 -2.58 -12.37
N TRP A 18 2.71 -3.26 -11.90
CA TRP A 18 1.39 -3.21 -12.52
C TRP A 18 0.74 -1.84 -12.30
N PRO A 19 0.51 -1.04 -13.36
CA PRO A 19 0.15 0.37 -13.25
C PRO A 19 -1.34 0.61 -12.95
N ALA A 20 -2.17 -0.45 -12.98
CA ALA A 20 -3.61 -0.28 -12.82
C ALA A 20 -3.96 0.23 -11.43
N ALA A 21 -4.88 1.19 -11.40
CA ALA A 21 -5.44 1.75 -10.18
C ALA A 21 -5.99 0.65 -9.25
N PRO A 22 -6.06 0.93 -7.93
CA PRO A 22 -6.87 0.09 -7.04
C PRO A 22 -8.32 0.04 -7.53
N SER A 23 -9.04 -1.03 -7.18
CA SER A 23 -10.45 -1.11 -7.55
C SER A 23 -11.25 0.00 -6.83
N PRO A 24 -12.39 0.46 -7.39
CA PRO A 24 -13.23 1.45 -6.71
C PRO A 24 -13.65 1.01 -5.30
N GLN A 25 -13.94 -0.29 -5.12
CA GLN A 25 -14.30 -0.88 -3.83
C GLN A 25 -13.13 -0.85 -2.83
N ASP A 26 -11.91 -1.08 -3.30
CA ASP A 26 -10.70 -0.97 -2.47
C ASP A 26 -10.41 0.48 -2.07
N LEU A 27 -10.67 1.43 -2.97
CA LEU A 27 -10.53 2.86 -2.68
C LEU A 27 -11.57 3.32 -1.65
N GLU A 28 -12.84 3.00 -1.88
CA GLU A 28 -13.93 3.35 -0.95
C GLU A 28 -13.69 2.75 0.44
N TRP A 29 -13.27 1.49 0.50
CA TRP A 29 -12.90 0.85 1.76
C TRP A 29 -11.70 1.54 2.42
N ALA A 30 -10.69 1.95 1.68
CA ALA A 30 -9.54 2.62 2.28
C ALA A 30 -9.91 4.02 2.80
N GLU A 31 -10.66 4.78 2.00
CA GLU A 31 -11.05 6.15 2.31
C GLU A 31 -12.01 6.24 3.50
N SER A 32 -12.76 5.18 3.81
CA SER A 32 -13.63 5.15 5.00
C SER A 32 -12.86 5.24 6.31
N PHE A 33 -11.57 4.88 6.34
CA PHE A 33 -10.72 4.96 7.54
C PHE A 33 -9.88 6.23 7.60
N LEU A 34 -9.93 7.08 6.58
CA LEU A 34 -9.10 8.27 6.46
C LEU A 34 -9.94 9.54 6.63
N TRP A 35 -9.38 10.52 7.34
CA TRP A 35 -9.92 11.88 7.37
C TRP A 35 -9.63 12.62 6.07
N GLU A 36 -10.33 13.74 5.82
CA GLU A 36 -10.24 14.48 4.55
C GLU A 36 -8.79 14.84 4.16
N GLY A 37 -7.98 15.34 5.11
CA GLY A 37 -6.57 15.65 4.86
C GLY A 37 -5.73 14.41 4.53
N GLU A 38 -6.03 13.28 5.15
CA GLU A 38 -5.32 12.01 4.93
C GLU A 38 -5.69 11.38 3.59
N ARG A 39 -6.96 11.49 3.17
CA ARG A 39 -7.41 11.10 1.82
C ARG A 39 -6.66 11.90 0.77
N GLY A 40 -6.49 13.20 1.00
CA GLY A 40 -5.67 14.07 0.14
C GLY A 40 -4.25 13.54 -0.01
N LEU A 41 -3.58 13.22 1.11
CA LEU A 41 -2.23 12.65 1.09
C LEU A 41 -2.19 11.30 0.36
N PHE A 42 -3.12 10.40 0.67
CA PHE A 42 -3.23 9.08 0.05
C PHE A 42 -3.48 9.17 -1.47
N ALA A 43 -4.28 10.13 -1.92
CA ALA A 43 -4.54 10.38 -3.33
C ALA A 43 -3.32 10.91 -4.11
N THR A 44 -2.31 11.47 -3.43
CA THR A 44 -1.04 11.85 -4.08
C THR A 44 -0.14 10.65 -4.40
N LEU A 45 -0.35 9.51 -3.74
CA LEU A 45 0.48 8.33 -3.94
C LEU A 45 0.27 7.71 -5.33
N PRO A 46 1.31 7.15 -5.96
CA PRO A 46 1.15 6.35 -7.16
C PRO A 46 0.19 5.17 -6.97
N ASN A 47 -0.48 4.74 -8.05
CA ASN A 47 -1.43 3.61 -8.02
C ASN A 47 -0.85 2.34 -7.38
N HIS A 48 0.41 2.02 -7.66
CA HIS A 48 1.07 0.83 -7.11
C HIS A 48 1.27 0.94 -5.60
N ASP A 49 1.64 2.12 -5.10
CA ASP A 49 1.80 2.39 -3.66
C ASP A 49 0.44 2.33 -2.96
N ARG A 50 -0.61 2.95 -3.52
CA ARG A 50 -1.97 2.83 -2.98
C ARG A 50 -2.42 1.38 -2.85
N ARG A 51 -2.24 0.55 -3.89
CA ARG A 51 -2.59 -0.89 -3.84
C ARG A 51 -1.78 -1.64 -2.80
N HIS A 52 -0.49 -1.32 -2.70
CA HIS A 52 0.37 -1.92 -1.70
C HIS A 52 -0.13 -1.63 -0.29
N LEU A 53 -0.42 -0.36 0.02
CA LEU A 53 -0.89 0.09 1.31
C LEU A 53 -2.26 -0.49 1.66
N ILE A 54 -3.20 -0.51 0.72
CA ILE A 54 -4.50 -1.20 0.90
C ILE A 54 -4.29 -2.67 1.23
N GLY A 55 -3.39 -3.36 0.52
CA GLY A 55 -3.07 -4.77 0.79
C GLY A 55 -2.38 -4.99 2.14
N VAL A 56 -1.59 -4.03 2.63
CA VAL A 56 -1.05 -4.05 4.01
C VAL A 56 -2.19 -3.88 5.01
N ALA A 57 -3.03 -2.86 4.84
CA ALA A 57 -4.15 -2.56 5.72
C ALA A 57 -5.14 -3.74 5.84
N ARG A 58 -5.51 -4.39 4.73
CA ARG A 58 -6.34 -5.60 4.74
C ARG A 58 -5.72 -6.76 5.53
N ARG A 59 -4.40 -6.91 5.47
CA ARG A 59 -3.69 -7.95 6.24
C ARG A 59 -3.63 -7.59 7.71
N VAL A 60 -3.44 -6.32 8.04
CA VAL A 60 -3.51 -5.84 9.43
C VAL A 60 -4.89 -6.11 10.01
N ASP A 61 -5.95 -5.74 9.28
CA ASP A 61 -7.34 -5.99 9.67
C ASP A 61 -7.60 -7.48 9.94
N ALA A 62 -7.22 -8.34 8.98
CA ALA A 62 -7.38 -9.79 9.12
C ALA A 62 -6.55 -10.41 10.25
N LEU A 63 -5.37 -9.86 10.56
CA LEU A 63 -4.50 -10.35 11.63
C LEU A 63 -4.98 -9.92 13.02
N LEU A 64 -5.53 -8.71 13.14
CA LEU A 64 -6.06 -8.19 14.40
C LEU A 64 -7.44 -8.78 14.73
N GLY A 65 -8.26 -9.08 13.71
CA GLY A 65 -9.59 -9.65 13.91
C GLY A 65 -10.44 -8.75 14.81
N ASP A 66 -10.95 -9.30 15.92
CA ASP A 66 -11.76 -8.56 16.89
C ASP A 66 -11.01 -7.43 17.60
N LEU A 67 -9.67 -7.43 17.54
CA LEU A 67 -8.82 -6.35 18.05
C LEU A 67 -8.56 -5.25 17.02
N SER A 68 -9.12 -5.36 15.82
CA SER A 68 -8.97 -4.37 14.76
C SER A 68 -9.67 -3.07 15.16
N GLU A 69 -8.95 -1.96 15.05
CA GLU A 69 -9.48 -0.62 15.30
C GLU A 69 -9.15 0.27 14.12
N GLU A 70 -10.03 1.23 13.82
CA GLU A 70 -9.89 2.14 12.68
C GLU A 70 -8.52 2.81 12.63
N ARG A 71 -7.97 3.20 13.79
CA ARG A 71 -6.64 3.82 13.89
C ARG A 71 -5.50 2.94 13.36
N TRP A 72 -5.60 1.61 13.49
CA TRP A 72 -4.57 0.68 13.01
C TRP A 72 -4.64 0.53 11.49
N ILE A 73 -5.85 0.56 10.94
CA ILE A 73 -6.10 0.54 9.50
C ILE A 73 -5.60 1.83 8.86
N ALA A 74 -5.94 2.99 9.44
CA ALA A 74 -5.46 4.29 9.01
C ALA A 74 -3.92 4.38 9.07
N ALA A 75 -3.30 3.93 10.16
CA ALA A 75 -1.84 3.88 10.28
C ALA A 75 -1.21 3.01 9.18
N ALA A 76 -1.78 1.85 8.88
CA ALA A 76 -1.29 0.98 7.80
C ALA A 76 -1.41 1.63 6.42
N LEU A 77 -2.51 2.34 6.15
CA LEU A 77 -2.76 3.08 4.91
C LEU A 77 -1.83 4.27 4.71
N LEU A 78 -1.30 4.85 5.78
CA LEU A 78 -0.48 6.07 5.75
C LEU A 78 1.00 5.85 6.09
N HIS A 79 1.41 4.65 6.53
CA HIS A 79 2.74 4.43 7.12
C HIS A 79 3.92 4.87 6.23
N ASP A 80 3.74 4.84 4.91
CA ASP A 80 4.75 5.23 3.93
C ASP A 80 4.41 6.53 3.17
N VAL A 81 3.36 7.26 3.56
CA VAL A 81 2.97 8.51 2.89
C VAL A 81 4.03 9.61 3.08
N GLY A 82 4.73 9.60 4.22
CA GLY A 82 5.87 10.50 4.48
C GLY A 82 7.06 10.26 3.54
N LYS A 83 7.21 9.04 2.99
CA LYS A 83 8.24 8.75 1.99
C LYS A 83 7.92 9.39 0.63
N ALA A 84 6.64 9.65 0.33
CA ALA A 84 6.25 10.35 -0.90
C ALA A 84 6.65 11.84 -0.87
N GLN A 85 6.60 12.49 0.30
CA GLN A 85 7.07 13.88 0.47
C GLN A 85 8.60 14.03 0.42
N SER A 86 9.35 12.93 0.58
CA SER A 86 10.83 12.97 0.60
C SER A 86 11.49 13.13 -0.79
N GLY A 87 10.73 13.07 -1.89
CA GLY A 87 11.28 13.20 -3.25
C GLY A 87 12.21 12.05 -3.67
N LEU A 88 12.29 10.97 -2.89
CA LEU A 88 13.12 9.81 -3.19
C LEU A 88 12.38 8.89 -4.16
N GLY A 89 12.73 8.99 -5.44
CA GLY A 89 12.23 8.08 -6.48
C GLY A 89 12.60 6.60 -6.20
N PRO A 90 12.01 5.63 -6.92
CA PRO A 90 12.15 4.20 -6.65
C PRO A 90 13.59 3.69 -6.53
N ILE A 91 14.51 4.27 -7.30
CA ILE A 91 15.93 3.91 -7.30
C ILE A 91 16.62 4.37 -6.01
N ARG A 92 16.36 5.60 -5.53
CA ARG A 92 16.94 6.09 -4.28
C ARG A 92 16.43 5.34 -3.05
N ARG A 93 15.20 4.82 -3.09
CA ARG A 93 14.63 3.99 -2.03
C ARG A 93 15.30 2.62 -1.88
N ALA A 94 15.97 2.11 -2.93
CA ALA A 94 16.64 0.81 -2.90
C ALA A 94 18.08 0.88 -2.37
N PHE A 95 18.67 2.08 -2.25
CA PHE A 95 20.06 2.30 -1.83
C PHE A 95 20.20 3.08 -0.52
N ALA A 96 19.08 3.41 0.15
CA ALA A 96 19.09 3.96 1.51
C ALA A 96 19.09 2.84 2.55
#